data_AF-A0A6B8DJY7-F1
#
_entry.id   AF-A0A6B8DJY7-F1
#
_cell.length_a   1.000
_cell.length_b   1.000
_cell.length_c   1.000
_cell.angle_alpha   90.00
_cell.angle_beta   90.00
_cell.angle_gamma   90.00
#
_symmetry.space_group_name_H-M   'P 1'
#
loop_
_entity.id
_entity.type
_entity.pdbx_description
1 polymer ?
#
loop_
_entity_poly.entity_id
_entity_poly.type
_entity_poly.pdbx_seq_one_letter_code
_entity_poly.pdbx_strand_id
1 'polypeptide(L)'
;MLLWRWESEYRWYEAEILCDLFGDWLIVRRWGGLYSGRHGEKTEVVPDLLSGVALLFAIDSERQARKPPTSGCKPSCAVKPVFLHHGTISPENRSCGVLARQNQRNLARMIAALAARTD
;
A
#
# COMPACT_ATOMS: atom_id res chain seq x y z
N MET A 1 -4.78 9.00 6.56
CA MET A 1 -5.14 7.92 5.63
C MET A 1 -3.88 7.46 4.92
N LEU A 2 -3.62 6.15 4.86
CA LEU A 2 -2.38 5.59 4.28
C LEU A 2 -2.75 4.72 3.07
N LEU A 3 -2.36 5.14 1.86
CA LEU A 3 -2.71 4.47 0.60
C LEU A 3 -1.44 3.98 -0.11
N TRP A 4 -1.40 2.68 -0.40
CA TRP A 4 -0.37 2.05 -1.21
C TRP A 4 -0.98 1.56 -2.51
N ARG A 5 -0.32 1.90 -3.62
CA ARG A 5 -0.76 1.50 -4.97
C ARG A 5 0.38 0.81 -5.70
N TRP A 6 0.05 -0.36 -6.25
CA TRP A 6 0.93 -1.17 -7.09
C TRP A 6 0.32 -1.25 -8.48
N GLU A 7 1.09 -0.85 -9.48
CA GLU A 7 0.64 -0.85 -10.87
C GLU A 7 1.60 -1.65 -11.74
N SER A 8 1.03 -2.31 -12.74
CA SER A 8 1.75 -2.85 -13.88
C SER A 8 1.20 -2.24 -15.16
N GLU A 9 1.60 -2.76 -16.32
CA GLU A 9 1.15 -2.28 -17.63
C GLU A 9 -0.38 -2.41 -17.82
N TYR A 10 -0.99 -3.44 -17.24
CA TYR A 10 -2.41 -3.79 -17.49
C TYR A 10 -3.27 -3.86 -16.24
N ARG A 11 -2.66 -3.99 -15.06
CA ARG A 11 -3.35 -4.24 -13.80
C ARG A 11 -2.90 -3.27 -12.73
N TRP A 12 -3.79 -3.02 -11.79
CA TRP A 12 -3.48 -2.29 -10.59
C TRP A 12 -4.06 -3.00 -9.36
N TYR A 13 -3.41 -2.77 -8.23
CA TYR A 13 -3.86 -3.16 -6.92
C TYR A 13 -3.61 -1.99 -5.99
N GLU A 14 -4.51 -1.73 -5.05
CA GLU A 14 -4.30 -0.73 -4.03
C GLU A 14 -4.81 -1.24 -2.68
N ALA A 15 -4.21 -0.72 -1.62
CA ALA A 15 -4.60 -1.00 -0.25
C ALA A 15 -4.53 0.29 0.55
N GLU A 16 -5.60 0.56 1.29
CA GLU A 16 -5.86 1.81 1.97
C GLU A 16 -6.26 1.53 3.42
N ILE A 17 -5.61 2.20 4.37
CA ILE A 17 -6.05 2.21 5.77
C ILE A 17 -6.83 3.49 6.03
N LEU A 18 -8.04 3.31 6.53
CA LEU A 18 -8.96 4.37 6.91
C LEU A 18 -9.64 4.05 8.24
N CYS A 19 -10.13 5.10 8.91
CA CYS A 19 -10.96 4.99 10.11
C CYS A 19 -12.38 5.39 9.71
N ASP A 20 -13.37 4.60 10.08
CA ASP A 20 -14.76 4.91 9.78
C ASP A 20 -15.35 5.97 10.73
N LEU A 21 -16.64 6.27 10.59
CA LEU A 21 -17.32 7.26 11.42
C LEU A 21 -17.56 6.79 12.87
N PHE A 22 -17.47 5.48 13.12
CA PHE A 22 -17.67 4.86 14.43
C PHE A 22 -16.34 4.61 15.16
N GLY A 23 -15.20 4.86 14.51
CA GLY A 23 -13.88 4.69 15.08
C GLY A 23 -13.23 3.34 14.74
N ASP A 24 -13.85 2.52 13.89
CA ASP A 24 -13.29 1.25 13.44
C ASP A 24 -12.20 1.50 12.41
N TRP A 25 -11.06 0.84 12.60
CA TRP A 25 -10.01 0.83 11.59
C TRP A 25 -10.31 -0.20 10.52
N LEU A 26 -10.17 0.21 9.27
CA LEU A 26 -10.48 -0.59 8.09
C LEU A 26 -9.25 -0.64 7.18
N ILE A 27 -9.01 -1.81 6.59
CA ILE A 27 -8.20 -1.91 5.38
C ILE A 27 -9.12 -2.17 4.18
N VAL A 28 -9.06 -1.30 3.19
CA VAL A 28 -9.78 -1.46 1.92
C VAL A 28 -8.77 -1.82 0.85
N ARG A 29 -8.99 -2.94 0.16
CA ARG A 29 -8.15 -3.41 -0.93
C ARG A 29 -8.94 -3.40 -2.21
N ARG A 30 -8.43 -2.73 -3.25
CA ARG A 30 -9.08 -2.67 -4.57
C ARG A 30 -8.14 -3.18 -5.65
N TRP A 31 -8.70 -3.78 -6.69
CA TRP A 31 -7.91 -4.29 -7.81
C TRP A 31 -8.67 -4.26 -9.12
N GLY A 32 -7.97 -3.97 -10.21
CA GLY A 32 -8.63 -3.81 -11.51
C GLY A 32 -7.68 -3.87 -12.69
N GLY A 33 -8.25 -3.75 -13.88
CA GLY A 33 -7.50 -3.43 -15.09
C GLY A 33 -7.33 -1.92 -15.23
N LEU A 34 -6.18 -1.47 -15.74
CA LEU A 34 -5.94 -0.03 -16.02
C LEU A 34 -6.91 0.53 -17.08
N TYR A 35 -7.31 -0.31 -18.04
CA TYR A 35 -8.18 0.05 -19.15
C TYR A 35 -9.63 -0.43 -18.96
N SER A 36 -10.02 -0.71 -17.71
CA SER A 36 -11.35 -1.22 -17.36
C SER A 36 -11.94 -0.36 -16.24
N GLY A 37 -13.19 0.07 -16.42
CA GLY A 37 -13.96 0.70 -15.33
C GLY A 37 -14.42 -0.28 -14.25
N ARG A 38 -14.28 -1.59 -14.48
CA ARG A 38 -14.61 -2.63 -13.49
C ARG A 38 -13.41 -2.93 -12.60
N HIS A 39 -13.65 -2.98 -11.30
CA HIS A 39 -12.69 -3.39 -10.28
C HIS A 39 -13.35 -4.29 -9.23
N GLY A 40 -12.55 -5.08 -8.53
CA GLY A 40 -12.94 -5.76 -7.29
C GLY A 40 -12.53 -4.95 -6.07
N GLU A 41 -13.19 -5.20 -4.95
CA GLU A 41 -12.90 -4.61 -3.65
C GLU A 41 -13.03 -5.66 -2.54
N LYS A 42 -12.20 -5.56 -1.51
CA LYS A 42 -12.33 -6.30 -0.26
C LYS A 42 -11.98 -5.40 0.91
N THR A 43 -12.92 -5.29 1.85
CA THR A 43 -12.79 -4.52 3.09
C THR A 43 -12.71 -5.46 4.27
N GLU A 44 -11.77 -5.19 5.19
CA GLU A 44 -11.61 -5.93 6.44
C GLU A 44 -11.44 -4.95 7.59
N VAL A 45 -12.09 -5.24 8.71
CA VAL A 45 -11.87 -4.52 9.97
C VAL A 45 -10.54 -4.97 10.56
N VAL A 46 -9.75 -4.01 11.02
CA VAL A 46 -8.50 -4.26 11.75
C VAL A 46 -8.62 -3.68 13.16
N PRO A 47 -8.00 -4.30 14.18
CA PRO A 47 -8.18 -3.89 15.57
C PRO A 47 -7.72 -2.45 15.85
N ASP A 48 -6.68 -2.00 15.15
CA ASP A 48 -6.04 -0.72 15.35
C ASP A 48 -5.19 -0.31 14.14
N LEU A 49 -4.71 0.93 14.13
CA LEU A 49 -3.87 1.48 13.08
C LEU A 49 -2.56 0.68 12.87
N LEU A 50 -1.90 0.24 13.94
CA LEU A 50 -0.63 -0.49 13.86
C LEU A 50 -0.84 -1.87 13.22
N SER A 51 -1.92 -2.57 13.59
CA SER A 51 -2.36 -3.82 12.97
C SER A 51 -2.67 -3.62 11.47
N GLY A 52 -3.35 -2.52 11.11
CA GLY A 52 -3.56 -2.15 9.71
C GLY A 52 -2.25 -1.92 8.95
N VAL A 53 -1.31 -1.19 9.54
CA VAL A 53 0.01 -0.95 8.96
C VAL A 53 0.76 -2.27 8.76
N ALA A 54 0.81 -3.14 9.77
CA ALA A 54 1.43 -4.46 9.66
C ALA A 54 0.84 -5.28 8.50
N LEU A 55 -0.48 -5.22 8.31
CA LEU A 55 -1.16 -5.91 7.21
C LEU A 55 -0.79 -5.32 5.83
N LEU A 56 -0.62 -3.99 5.69
CA LEU A 56 -0.10 -3.39 4.46
C LEU A 56 1.30 -3.91 4.08
N PHE A 57 2.20 -4.05 5.06
CA PHE A 57 3.53 -4.61 4.81
C PHE A 57 3.48 -6.08 4.45
N ALA A 58 2.58 -6.86 5.06
CA ALA A 58 2.36 -8.25 4.69
C ALA A 58 1.86 -8.36 3.24
N ILE A 59 0.93 -7.49 2.82
CA ILE A 59 0.44 -7.42 1.44
C ILE A 59 1.58 -7.10 0.47
N ASP A 60 2.42 -6.11 0.78
CA ASP A 60 3.56 -5.76 -0.08
C ASP A 60 4.56 -6.91 -0.20
N SER A 61 4.88 -7.56 0.92
CA SER A 61 5.79 -8.71 0.94
C SER A 61 5.25 -9.87 0.10
N GLU A 62 3.95 -10.18 0.25
CA GLU A 62 3.29 -11.22 -0.54
C GLU A 62 3.29 -10.88 -2.04
N ARG A 63 3.05 -9.61 -2.39
CA ARG A 63 3.07 -9.15 -3.77
C ARG A 63 4.46 -9.20 -4.40
N GLN A 64 5.50 -8.96 -3.63
CA GLN A 64 6.89 -9.11 -4.09
C GLN A 64 7.29 -10.58 -4.25
N ALA A 65 6.80 -11.47 -3.37
CA ALA A 65 7.09 -12.90 -3.41
C ALA A 65 6.35 -13.64 -4.54
N ARG A 66 5.10 -13.25 -4.83
CA ARG A 66 4.29 -13.90 -5.86
C ARG A 66 4.74 -13.49 -7.25
N LYS A 67 5.02 -14.49 -8.11
CA LYS A 67 5.06 -14.24 -9.56
C LYS A 67 3.67 -13.83 -10.02
N PRO A 68 3.56 -12.79 -10.86
CA PRO A 68 2.28 -12.28 -11.31
C PRO A 68 1.54 -13.37 -12.09
N PRO A 69 0.21 -13.50 -11.92
CA PRO A 69 -0.57 -14.61 -12.49
C PRO A 69 -0.71 -14.56 -14.02
N THR A 70 -0.14 -13.55 -14.69
CA THR A 70 -0.12 -13.44 -16.16
C THR A 70 1.31 -13.21 -16.65
N SER A 71 1.67 -13.94 -17.71
CA SER A 71 3.01 -14.08 -18.29
C SER A 71 3.66 -12.81 -18.85
N GLY A 72 3.05 -11.63 -18.68
CA GLY A 72 3.58 -10.34 -19.16
C GLY A 72 4.02 -9.36 -18.06
N CYS A 73 3.75 -9.64 -16.79
CA CYS A 73 4.07 -8.69 -15.72
C CYS A 73 5.54 -8.84 -15.29
N LYS A 74 6.38 -7.88 -15.66
CA LYS A 74 7.71 -7.74 -15.04
C LYS A 74 7.56 -7.47 -13.53
N PRO A 75 8.48 -7.95 -12.68
CA PRO A 75 8.41 -7.79 -11.21
C PRO A 75 8.58 -6.33 -10.73
N SER A 76 8.69 -5.36 -11.62
CA SER A 76 8.76 -3.94 -11.26
C SER A 76 7.37 -3.35 -11.00
N CYS A 77 6.63 -3.90 -10.04
CA CYS A 77 5.49 -3.19 -9.47
C CYS A 77 6.08 -2.16 -8.49
N ALA A 78 6.36 -0.94 -8.98
CA ALA A 78 6.78 0.13 -8.09
C ALA A 78 5.65 0.42 -7.09
N VAL A 79 5.93 0.28 -5.80
CA VAL A 79 5.06 0.85 -4.76
C VAL A 79 5.08 2.35 -4.99
N LYS A 80 3.93 2.92 -5.36
CA LYS A 80 3.75 4.37 -5.32
C LYS A 80 3.11 4.66 -3.96
N PRO A 81 3.88 5.04 -2.92
CA PRO A 81 3.28 5.54 -1.70
C PRO A 81 2.60 6.86 -2.05
N VAL A 82 1.27 6.85 -2.07
CA VAL A 82 0.51 8.09 -2.24
C VAL A 82 0.30 8.65 -0.83
N PHE A 83 1.22 9.50 -0.40
CA PHE A 83 0.96 10.39 0.72
C PHE A 83 0.07 11.52 0.20
N LEU A 84 -1.21 11.53 0.59
CA LEU A 84 -2.10 12.66 0.32
C LEU A 84 -1.65 13.86 1.17
N HIS A 85 -0.62 14.57 0.72
CA HIS A 85 -0.49 15.99 0.95
C HIS A 85 -0.87 16.69 -0.34
N HIS A 86 -1.70 17.74 -0.23
CA HIS A 86 -2.24 18.51 -1.34
C HIS A 86 -1.19 18.76 -2.44
N GLY A 87 -1.49 18.28 -3.66
CA GLY A 87 -0.88 18.75 -4.89
C GLY A 87 0.36 17.99 -5.37
N THR A 88 0.29 17.59 -6.64
CA THR A 88 1.38 17.20 -7.57
C THR A 88 2.01 15.81 -7.41
N ILE A 89 1.69 14.94 -8.39
CA ILE A 89 2.31 13.65 -8.66
C ILE A 89 3.65 13.90 -9.39
N SER A 90 4.78 13.41 -8.85
CA SER A 90 6.07 13.34 -9.55
C SER A 90 6.60 11.90 -9.54
N PRO A 91 6.98 11.31 -10.69
CA PRO A 91 7.45 9.94 -10.76
C PRO A 91 8.99 9.89 -10.65
N GLU A 92 9.53 9.68 -9.44
CA GLU A 92 10.95 9.32 -9.30
C GLU A 92 11.11 7.79 -9.31
N ASN A 93 11.56 7.26 -10.44
CA ASN A 93 11.98 5.86 -10.60
C ASN A 93 13.23 5.57 -9.76
N ARG A 94 13.06 5.08 -8.52
CA ARG A 94 14.16 4.46 -7.74
C ARG A 94 14.06 2.94 -7.81
N SER A 95 15.21 2.28 -7.85
CA SER A 95 15.30 0.83 -8.01
C SER A 95 14.70 0.07 -6.82
N CYS A 96 14.08 -1.08 -7.12
CA CYS A 96 13.29 -1.92 -6.21
C CYS A 96 13.97 -2.22 -4.86
N GLY A 97 15.29 -2.42 -4.85
CA GLY A 97 16.05 -2.74 -3.63
C GLY A 97 16.32 -1.57 -2.68
N VAL A 98 16.16 -0.32 -3.15
CA VAL A 98 16.32 0.89 -2.34
C VAL A 98 14.99 1.28 -1.70
N LEU A 99 13.87 1.16 -2.43
CA LEU A 99 12.52 1.40 -1.90
C LEU A 99 12.13 0.43 -0.79
N ALA A 100 12.46 -0.86 -0.90
CA ALA A 100 12.17 -1.83 0.16
C ALA A 100 12.88 -1.50 1.48
N ARG A 101 14.18 -1.14 1.42
CA ARG A 101 14.96 -0.72 2.60
C ARG A 101 14.50 0.63 3.15
N GLN A 102 14.11 1.55 2.27
CA GLN A 102 13.57 2.83 2.68
C GLN A 102 12.20 2.68 3.35
N ASN A 103 11.34 1.79 2.84
CA ASN A 103 10.05 1.46 3.43
C ASN A 103 10.21 0.79 4.81
N GLN A 104 11.19 -0.08 5.01
CA GLN A 104 11.53 -0.63 6.34
C GLN A 104 12.05 0.44 7.33
N ARG A 105 12.89 1.37 6.87
CA ARG A 105 13.34 2.50 7.72
C ARG A 105 12.20 3.47 8.04
N ASN A 106 11.32 3.70 7.07
CA ASN A 106 10.14 4.52 7.26
C ASN A 106 9.15 3.83 8.21
N LEU A 107 9.00 2.50 8.15
CA LEU A 107 8.22 1.71 9.10
C LEU A 107 8.74 1.88 10.53
N ALA A 108 10.04 1.69 10.74
CA ALA A 108 10.66 1.86 12.05
C ALA A 108 10.45 3.29 12.59
N ARG A 109 10.53 4.31 11.72
CA ARG A 109 10.27 5.70 12.10
C ARG A 109 8.80 5.99 12.37
N MET A 110 7.88 5.42 11.59
CA MET A 110 6.45 5.63 11.75
C MET A 110 5.91 4.91 12.99
N ILE A 111 6.37 3.69 13.25
CA ILE A 111 6.11 2.97 14.50
C ILE A 111 6.68 3.75 15.68
N ALA A 112 7.93 4.21 15.61
CA ALA A 112 8.52 5.00 16.68
C ALA A 112 7.77 6.32 16.93
N ALA A 113 7.31 7.01 15.88
CA ALA A 113 6.55 8.25 16.00
C ALA A 113 5.11 8.04 16.51
N LEU A 114 4.50 6.90 16.21
CA LEU A 114 3.18 6.53 16.74
C LEU A 114 3.27 6.08 18.21
N ALA A 115 4.32 5.32 18.57
CA ALA A 115 4.58 4.92 19.96
C ALA A 115 4.95 6.11 20.86
N ALA A 116 5.56 7.17 20.33
CA ALA A 116 5.90 8.38 21.07
C ALA A 116 4.73 9.36 21.26
N ARG A 117 3.51 9.03 20.79
CA ARG A 117 2.31 9.88 20.91
C ARG A 117 1.27 9.34 21.90
N THR A 118 1.54 8.19 22.52
CA THR A 118 0.63 7.52 23.47
C THR A 118 0.94 7.80 24.95
N ASP A 119 1.72 8.84 25.25
CA ASP A 119 1.96 9.35 26.62
C ASP A 119 1.20 10.65 26.88
#